data_AF-A0A9Q1BMU2-F1
#
_entry.id   AF-A0A9Q1BMU2-F1
#
_cell.length_a   1.000
_cell.length_b   1.000
_cell.length_c   1.000
_cell.angle_alpha   90.00
_cell.angle_beta   90.00
_cell.angle_gamma   90.00
#
_symmetry.space_group_name_H-M   'P 1'
#
loop_
_entity.id
_entity.type
_entity.pdbx_description
1 polymer ?
#
loop_
_entity_poly.entity_id
_entity_poly.type
_entity_poly.pdbx_seq_one_letter_code
_entity_poly.pdbx_strand_id
1 'polypeptide(L)'
;MCSQNRLSIYYTTEMEISRATGVLLILAFTAVAHSARWEANLGWCTAGSKFFLGDFNGDGKTDFLCHRPSDGYKWIAFANSNSQFTGTSWQKAMGWCYHAGAELHIGDFNCDGRSDMLCHDTNNGYKWVALANSNGDFSGGTSWKAPLGWCYHGGAELHIGDFNGDRGDDMLCHDRNTGYKWIWYASSSGSFI
;
A
#
# COMPACT_ATOMS: atom_id res chain seq x y z
N MET A 1 -5.31 15.97 -11.57
CA MET A 1 -6.62 15.28 -11.72
C MET A 1 -6.39 13.99 -12.50
N CYS A 2 -6.19 12.87 -11.81
CA CYS A 2 -6.08 11.56 -12.47
C CYS A 2 -7.47 11.10 -12.93
N SER A 3 -7.58 10.72 -14.21
CA SER A 3 -8.86 10.35 -14.83
C SER A 3 -9.44 9.08 -14.21
N GLN A 4 -10.74 9.12 -13.93
CA GLN A 4 -11.54 7.96 -13.55
C GLN A 4 -11.79 7.10 -14.80
N ASN A 5 -11.28 5.87 -14.81
CA ASN A 5 -11.98 4.77 -15.46
C ASN A 5 -12.21 3.69 -14.39
N ARG A 6 -13.10 4.00 -13.44
CA ARG A 6 -13.69 2.98 -12.56
C ARG A 6 -14.97 2.49 -13.22
N LEU A 7 -14.88 1.35 -13.91
CA LEU A 7 -16.07 0.54 -14.14
C LEU A 7 -16.48 -0.03 -12.78
N SER A 8 -17.45 0.62 -12.12
CA SER A 8 -18.12 0.02 -10.98
C SER A 8 -19.18 -0.94 -11.54
N ILE A 9 -18.84 -2.23 -11.60
CA ILE A 9 -19.84 -3.26 -11.85
C ILE A 9 -20.53 -3.51 -10.51
N TYR A 10 -21.67 -2.85 -10.30
CA TYR A 10 -22.62 -3.26 -9.28
C TYR A 10 -23.32 -4.52 -9.80
N TYR A 11 -23.02 -5.69 -9.24
CA TYR A 11 -23.90 -6.84 -9.39
C TYR A 11 -25.09 -6.61 -8.45
N THR A 12 -26.14 -5.98 -8.96
CA THR A 12 -27.45 -6.02 -8.33
C THR A 12 -28.01 -7.42 -8.51
N THR A 13 -28.36 -8.10 -7.42
CA THR A 13 -29.19 -9.31 -7.49
C THR A 13 -30.60 -8.89 -7.88
N GLU A 14 -30.85 -8.70 -9.18
CA GLU A 14 -32.21 -8.50 -9.68
C GLU A 14 -32.73 -9.82 -10.28
N MET A 15 -33.77 -10.33 -9.62
CA MET A 15 -34.59 -11.43 -10.12
C MET A 15 -35.67 -10.83 -11.02
N GLU A 16 -35.43 -10.73 -12.33
CA GLU A 16 -36.47 -10.33 -13.28
C GLU A 16 -37.38 -11.52 -13.60
N ILE A 17 -38.64 -11.45 -13.15
CA ILE A 17 -39.72 -12.34 -13.62
C ILE A 17 -40.32 -11.70 -14.87
N SER A 18 -39.93 -12.15 -16.06
CA SER A 18 -40.65 -11.81 -17.29
C SER A 18 -42.01 -12.51 -17.31
N ARG A 19 -43.09 -11.76 -17.11
CA ARG A 19 -44.48 -12.24 -17.33
C ARG A 19 -44.85 -12.15 -18.80
N ALA A 20 -44.14 -12.88 -19.67
CA ALA A 20 -44.61 -13.14 -21.02
C ALA A 20 -43.90 -14.38 -21.57
N THR A 21 -44.67 -15.40 -21.93
CA THR A 21 -44.25 -16.72 -22.46
C THR A 21 -43.72 -17.67 -21.39
N GLY A 22 -44.51 -18.71 -21.08
CA GLY A 22 -44.25 -19.69 -20.02
C GLY A 22 -43.10 -20.65 -20.34
N VAL A 23 -41.88 -20.14 -20.41
CA VAL A 23 -40.65 -20.94 -20.45
C VAL A 23 -39.80 -20.55 -19.25
N LEU A 24 -39.68 -21.45 -18.28
CA LEU A 24 -38.76 -21.29 -17.16
C LEU A 24 -37.34 -21.56 -17.65
N LEU A 25 -36.60 -20.50 -18.00
CA LEU A 25 -35.17 -20.61 -18.29
C LEU A 25 -34.40 -20.64 -16.96
N ILE A 26 -34.02 -21.83 -16.50
CA ILE A 26 -33.12 -21.98 -15.36
C ILE A 26 -31.70 -21.71 -15.86
N LEU A 27 -31.22 -20.47 -15.74
CA LEU A 27 -29.79 -20.18 -15.85
C LEU A 27 -29.10 -20.76 -14.62
N ALA A 28 -28.58 -21.98 -14.74
CA ALA A 28 -27.68 -22.53 -13.76
C ALA A 28 -26.35 -21.77 -13.85
N PHE A 29 -26.18 -20.74 -13.02
CA PHE A 29 -24.85 -20.21 -12.75
C PHE A 29 -24.12 -21.26 -11.90
N THR A 30 -23.20 -21.99 -12.52
CA THR A 30 -22.22 -22.77 -11.77
C THR A 30 -21.42 -21.79 -10.93
N ALA A 31 -21.64 -21.79 -9.61
CA ALA A 31 -20.71 -21.17 -8.69
C ALA A 31 -19.36 -21.87 -8.88
N VAL A 32 -18.41 -21.21 -9.55
CA VAL A 32 -17.04 -21.69 -9.61
C VAL A 32 -16.48 -21.48 -8.20
N ALA A 33 -16.31 -22.57 -7.46
CA ALA A 33 -15.60 -22.55 -6.19
C ALA A 33 -14.19 -22.01 -6.46
N HIS A 34 -13.92 -20.76 -6.07
CA HIS A 34 -12.57 -20.24 -5.99
C HIS A 34 -11.92 -20.81 -4.73
N SER A 35 -11.46 -22.06 -4.80
CA SER A 35 -10.55 -22.62 -3.80
C SER A 35 -9.18 -22.86 -4.42
N ALA A 36 -8.60 -21.82 -5.01
CA ALA A 36 -7.16 -21.79 -5.24
C ALA A 36 -6.50 -21.28 -3.95
N ARG A 37 -6.33 -22.18 -2.97
CA ARG A 37 -5.47 -21.90 -1.82
C ARG A 37 -4.03 -21.96 -2.33
N TRP A 38 -3.31 -20.85 -2.21
CA TRP A 38 -1.87 -20.81 -2.47
C TRP A 38 -1.12 -20.81 -1.15
N GLU A 39 -0.09 -21.65 -1.04
CA GLU A 39 0.82 -21.70 0.10
C GLU A 39 2.23 -21.93 -0.40
N ALA A 40 3.17 -21.11 0.05
CA ALA A 40 4.59 -21.39 -0.12
C ALA A 40 5.40 -20.79 1.02
N ASN A 41 6.55 -21.40 1.28
CA ASN A 41 7.61 -20.78 2.06
C ASN A 41 8.62 -20.16 1.09
N LEU A 42 8.66 -18.83 1.01
CA LEU A 42 9.59 -18.13 0.12
C LEU A 42 11.00 -17.98 0.71
N GLY A 43 11.24 -18.38 1.96
CA GLY A 43 12.55 -18.35 2.60
C GLY A 43 12.99 -16.98 3.15
N TRP A 44 12.11 -15.98 3.13
CA TRP A 44 12.32 -14.65 3.71
C TRP A 44 11.04 -14.15 4.40
N CYS A 45 11.11 -12.94 4.95
CA CYS A 45 10.08 -12.40 5.84
C CYS A 45 9.78 -13.24 7.09
N THR A 46 10.86 -13.65 7.75
CA THR A 46 10.80 -14.42 8.99
C THR A 46 10.81 -13.50 10.22
N ALA A 47 10.88 -14.11 11.41
CA ALA A 47 10.86 -13.43 12.70
C ALA A 47 11.78 -12.18 12.74
N GLY A 48 11.26 -11.10 13.31
CA GLY A 48 11.94 -9.81 13.38
C GLY A 48 11.70 -8.90 12.17
N SER A 49 11.11 -9.41 11.08
CA SER A 49 10.67 -8.57 9.97
C SER A 49 9.24 -8.04 10.15
N LYS A 50 8.92 -6.94 9.47
CA LYS A 50 7.59 -6.37 9.34
C LYS A 50 7.07 -6.64 7.93
N PHE A 51 5.80 -6.98 7.81
CA PHE A 51 5.14 -7.33 6.56
C PHE A 51 4.13 -6.25 6.16
N PHE A 52 4.12 -5.88 4.88
CA PHE A 52 3.29 -4.81 4.33
C PHE A 52 2.68 -5.25 2.99
N LEU A 53 1.55 -4.64 2.66
CA LEU A 53 0.81 -4.86 1.42
C LEU A 53 0.76 -3.54 0.63
N GLY A 54 0.75 -3.64 -0.69
CA GLY A 54 0.64 -2.51 -1.60
C GLY A 54 0.64 -2.97 -3.05
N ASP A 55 0.24 -2.14 -4.00
CA ASP A 55 0.42 -2.39 -5.44
C ASP A 55 1.72 -1.70 -5.86
N PHE A 56 2.86 -2.37 -5.74
CA PHE A 56 4.16 -1.73 -5.94
C PHE A 56 4.45 -1.55 -7.43
N ASN A 57 4.00 -2.46 -8.29
CA ASN A 57 4.27 -2.42 -9.72
C ASN A 57 3.17 -1.73 -10.55
N GLY A 58 2.03 -1.37 -9.95
CA GLY A 58 0.93 -0.64 -10.58
C GLY A 58 0.07 -1.51 -11.50
N ASP A 59 0.07 -2.83 -11.31
CA ASP A 59 -0.71 -3.76 -12.14
C ASP A 59 -2.15 -3.98 -11.64
N GLY A 60 -2.51 -3.30 -10.54
CA GLY A 60 -3.82 -3.38 -9.89
C GLY A 60 -3.97 -4.56 -8.95
N LYS A 61 -2.93 -5.40 -8.76
CA LYS A 61 -2.93 -6.47 -7.77
C LYS A 61 -2.17 -6.04 -6.52
N THR A 62 -2.58 -6.60 -5.39
CA THR A 62 -1.83 -6.43 -4.14
C THR A 62 -0.60 -7.32 -4.15
N ASP A 63 0.54 -6.67 -4.16
CA ASP A 63 1.86 -7.23 -3.90
C ASP A 63 2.16 -7.19 -2.40
N PHE A 64 3.34 -7.69 -1.99
CA PHE A 64 3.78 -7.50 -0.63
C PHE A 64 5.25 -7.14 -0.50
N LEU A 65 5.52 -6.44 0.59
CA LEU A 65 6.84 -6.00 1.00
C LEU A 65 7.16 -6.56 2.37
N CYS A 66 8.39 -7.03 2.52
CA CYS A 66 8.95 -7.34 3.80
C CYS A 66 10.11 -6.42 4.13
N HIS A 67 10.10 -5.88 5.35
CA HIS A 67 11.14 -5.00 5.85
C HIS A 67 11.74 -5.58 7.13
N ARG A 68 13.06 -5.76 7.14
CA ARG A 68 13.80 -6.15 8.34
C ARG A 68 14.39 -4.90 9.02
N PRO A 69 13.88 -4.49 10.20
CA PRO A 69 14.35 -3.28 10.87
C PRO A 69 15.76 -3.40 11.45
N SER A 70 16.33 -4.61 11.59
CA SER A 70 17.67 -4.76 12.17
C SER A 70 18.80 -4.26 11.25
N ASP A 71 18.57 -4.21 9.94
CA ASP A 71 19.58 -3.84 8.94
C ASP A 71 19.03 -3.03 7.75
N GLY A 72 17.72 -2.72 7.76
CA GLY A 72 17.11 -1.88 6.73
C GLY A 72 16.88 -2.62 5.41
N TYR A 73 17.08 -3.93 5.40
CA TYR A 73 16.84 -4.75 4.22
C TYR A 73 15.35 -4.83 3.92
N LYS A 74 15.01 -4.75 2.63
CA LYS A 74 13.65 -4.79 2.11
C LYS A 74 13.59 -5.81 0.97
N TRP A 75 12.50 -6.55 0.91
CA TRP A 75 12.14 -7.50 -0.14
C TRP A 75 10.75 -7.20 -0.64
N ILE A 76 10.51 -7.37 -1.93
CA ILE A 76 9.20 -7.23 -2.56
C ILE A 76 8.95 -8.49 -3.38
N ALA A 77 7.71 -8.98 -3.33
CA ALA A 77 7.20 -9.99 -4.24
C ALA A 77 5.95 -9.49 -4.93
N PHE A 78 5.95 -9.58 -6.24
CA PHE A 78 4.80 -9.23 -7.05
C PHE A 78 3.84 -10.41 -7.20
N ALA A 79 2.54 -10.14 -7.18
CA ALA A 79 1.53 -11.13 -7.48
C ALA A 79 1.55 -11.46 -8.97
N ASN A 80 1.76 -12.74 -9.31
CA ASN A 80 1.74 -13.16 -10.71
C ASN A 80 0.30 -13.17 -11.28
N SER A 81 0.16 -13.58 -12.55
CA SER A 81 -1.14 -13.65 -13.23
C SER A 81 -2.15 -14.58 -12.56
N ASN A 82 -1.68 -15.56 -11.78
CA ASN A 82 -2.52 -16.49 -11.04
C ASN A 82 -2.76 -16.05 -9.59
N SER A 83 -2.40 -14.81 -9.22
CA SER A 83 -2.45 -14.28 -7.85
C SER A 83 -1.60 -15.09 -6.86
N GLN A 84 -0.43 -15.54 -7.31
CA GLN A 84 0.54 -16.31 -6.53
C GLN A 84 1.89 -15.61 -6.49
N PHE A 85 2.72 -15.97 -5.51
CA PHE A 85 4.05 -15.39 -5.32
C PHE A 85 5.11 -16.47 -5.51
N THR A 86 6.00 -16.32 -6.49
CA THR A 86 6.98 -17.38 -6.82
C THR A 86 8.39 -17.08 -6.33
N GLY A 87 8.60 -15.94 -5.69
CA GLY A 87 9.89 -15.51 -5.18
C GLY A 87 9.96 -14.00 -5.01
N THR A 88 11.19 -13.52 -4.85
CA THR A 88 11.50 -12.10 -4.70
C THR A 88 11.58 -11.42 -6.07
N SER A 89 10.79 -10.36 -6.26
CA SER A 89 10.87 -9.48 -7.44
C SER A 89 11.95 -8.42 -7.30
N TRP A 90 12.14 -7.90 -6.08
CA TRP A 90 13.18 -6.92 -5.78
C TRP A 90 13.64 -7.02 -4.32
N GLN A 91 14.90 -6.69 -4.08
CA GLN A 91 15.43 -6.60 -2.72
C GLN A 91 16.62 -5.64 -2.63
N LYS A 92 16.76 -4.94 -1.50
CA LYS A 92 17.90 -4.04 -1.24
C LYS A 92 18.04 -3.71 0.26
N ALA A 93 19.28 -3.58 0.72
CA ALA A 93 19.59 -2.85 1.94
C ALA A 93 19.53 -1.35 1.65
N MET A 94 18.43 -0.70 2.03
CA MET A 94 18.23 0.71 1.66
C MET A 94 19.00 1.71 2.52
N GLY A 95 19.57 1.29 3.65
CA GLY A 95 20.35 2.16 4.53
C GLY A 95 19.52 3.21 5.29
N TRP A 96 18.21 2.99 5.44
CA TRP A 96 17.29 3.81 6.25
C TRP A 96 16.12 2.96 6.77
N CYS A 97 15.38 3.51 7.74
CA CYS A 97 14.37 2.79 8.54
C CYS A 97 14.91 1.52 9.21
N TYR A 98 15.98 1.61 10.00
CA TYR A 98 16.56 0.41 10.63
C TYR A 98 17.02 0.62 12.08
N HIS A 99 16.38 1.56 12.78
CA HIS A 99 16.67 1.84 14.18
C HIS A 99 15.39 1.83 15.00
N ALA A 100 15.56 1.81 16.33
CA ALA A 100 14.44 1.96 17.25
C ALA A 100 13.74 3.30 17.01
N GLY A 101 12.40 3.28 16.96
CA GLY A 101 11.58 4.44 16.61
C GLY A 101 11.47 4.72 15.10
N ALA A 102 12.05 3.88 14.24
CA ALA A 102 11.77 3.95 12.81
C ALA A 102 10.54 3.11 12.43
N GLU A 103 9.55 3.74 11.84
CA GLU A 103 8.30 3.13 11.40
C GLU A 103 8.16 3.26 9.89
N LEU A 104 7.95 2.12 9.21
CA LEU A 104 7.72 2.08 7.77
C LEU A 104 6.21 2.11 7.51
N HIS A 105 5.80 2.94 6.56
CA HIS A 105 4.44 3.03 6.06
C HIS A 105 4.44 2.90 4.53
N ILE A 106 3.32 2.43 3.99
CA ILE A 106 3.08 2.24 2.57
C ILE A 106 1.88 3.10 2.16
N GLY A 107 1.97 3.75 1.00
CA GLY A 107 0.92 4.57 0.38
C GLY A 107 1.41 5.14 -0.95
N ASP A 108 0.52 5.67 -1.79
CA ASP A 108 0.88 6.34 -3.06
C ASP A 108 1.24 7.81 -2.80
N PHE A 109 2.51 8.13 -2.62
CA PHE A 109 2.93 9.47 -2.17
C PHE A 109 3.18 10.46 -3.30
N ASN A 110 3.06 10.03 -4.57
CA ASN A 110 3.24 10.88 -5.74
C ASN A 110 2.07 10.80 -6.75
N CYS A 111 0.96 10.16 -6.37
CA CYS A 111 -0.26 10.00 -7.15
C CYS A 111 -0.05 9.23 -8.47
N ASP A 112 0.94 8.33 -8.53
CA ASP A 112 1.30 7.62 -9.76
C ASP A 112 0.61 6.24 -9.90
N GLY A 113 -0.20 5.87 -8.91
CA GLY A 113 -0.94 4.63 -8.85
C GLY A 113 -0.15 3.45 -8.27
N ARG A 114 1.11 3.66 -7.86
CA ARG A 114 1.94 2.65 -7.18
C ARG A 114 2.05 2.96 -5.70
N SER A 115 2.21 1.91 -4.92
CA SER A 115 2.56 1.99 -3.52
C SER A 115 4.04 2.36 -3.35
N ASP A 116 4.29 3.39 -2.58
CA ASP A 116 5.61 3.89 -2.21
C ASP A 116 5.97 3.51 -0.77
N MET A 117 7.13 3.97 -0.29
CA MET A 117 7.54 3.80 1.10
C MET A 117 7.79 5.13 1.79
N LEU A 118 7.30 5.24 3.02
CA LEU A 118 7.62 6.32 3.94
C LEU A 118 8.22 5.77 5.22
N CYS A 119 9.36 6.32 5.63
CA CYS A 119 9.89 6.11 6.97
C CYS A 119 9.57 7.30 7.85
N HIS A 120 9.02 7.01 9.01
CA HIS A 120 8.81 7.96 10.08
C HIS A 120 9.76 7.66 11.24
N ASP A 121 10.60 8.63 11.60
CA ASP A 121 11.36 8.59 12.84
C ASP A 121 10.52 9.20 13.97
N THR A 122 10.06 8.37 14.89
CA THR A 122 9.29 8.77 16.07
C THR A 122 10.16 9.41 17.15
N ASN A 123 11.49 9.43 17.01
CA ASN A 123 12.36 10.08 18.00
C ASN A 123 12.53 11.58 17.74
N ASN A 124 12.40 12.03 16.48
CA ASN A 124 12.69 13.41 16.08
C ASN A 124 11.74 13.96 15.00
N GLY A 125 10.82 13.16 14.47
CA GLY A 125 9.83 13.57 13.48
C GLY A 125 10.35 13.62 12.03
N TYR A 126 11.59 13.18 11.77
CA TYR A 126 12.12 13.10 10.41
C TYR A 126 11.29 12.14 9.55
N LYS A 127 11.12 12.51 8.28
CA LYS A 127 10.44 11.69 7.28
C LYS A 127 11.37 11.43 6.10
N TRP A 128 11.35 10.21 5.58
CA TRP A 128 11.99 9.85 4.31
C TRP A 128 10.97 9.16 3.43
N VAL A 129 11.00 9.44 2.13
CA VAL A 129 10.16 8.81 1.13
C VAL A 129 11.06 8.17 0.08
N ALA A 130 10.71 6.96 -0.34
CA ALA A 130 11.22 6.32 -1.53
C ALA A 130 10.04 6.03 -2.43
N LEU A 131 10.11 6.48 -3.68
CA LEU A 131 9.04 6.29 -4.67
C LEU A 131 9.33 5.03 -5.49
N ALA A 132 8.30 4.23 -5.75
CA ALA A 132 8.37 3.10 -6.65
C ALA A 132 8.58 3.59 -8.09
N ASN A 133 9.52 2.97 -8.80
CA ASN A 133 9.69 3.25 -10.23
C ASN A 133 8.66 2.48 -11.07
N SER A 134 8.73 2.63 -12.39
CA SER A 134 7.82 1.95 -13.34
C SER A 134 7.89 0.42 -13.32
N ASN A 135 8.91 -0.18 -12.70
CA ASN A 135 9.05 -1.63 -12.53
C ASN A 135 8.53 -2.11 -11.17
N GLY A 136 8.06 -1.18 -10.33
CA GLY A 136 7.69 -1.42 -8.94
C GLY A 136 8.85 -1.65 -7.98
N ASP A 137 10.03 -1.15 -8.34
CA ASP A 137 11.23 -1.25 -7.53
C ASP A 137 11.75 0.11 -7.03
N PHE A 138 12.64 0.08 -6.03
CA PHE A 138 13.17 1.27 -5.36
C PHE A 138 14.67 1.45 -5.59
N SER A 139 15.14 1.12 -6.79
CA SER A 139 16.54 1.28 -7.21
C SER A 139 17.03 2.73 -7.08
N GLY A 140 16.15 3.72 -7.28
CA GLY A 140 16.41 5.15 -7.11
C GLY A 140 16.75 5.59 -5.69
N GLY A 141 16.45 4.78 -4.66
CA GLY A 141 16.79 5.10 -3.28
C GLY A 141 15.81 6.10 -2.65
N THR A 142 16.33 7.04 -1.85
CA THR A 142 15.53 8.09 -1.21
C THR A 142 15.17 9.18 -2.21
N SER A 143 13.88 9.41 -2.41
CA SER A 143 13.34 10.45 -3.32
C SER A 143 13.15 11.78 -2.61
N TRP A 144 12.72 11.74 -1.35
CA TRP A 144 12.50 12.94 -0.54
C TRP A 144 12.81 12.67 0.93
N LYS A 145 13.24 13.71 1.65
CA LYS A 145 13.44 13.64 3.10
C LYS A 145 13.32 15.03 3.73
N ALA A 146 12.70 15.13 4.90
CA ALA A 146 12.61 16.39 5.61
C ALA A 146 12.51 16.23 7.14
N PRO A 147 13.13 17.14 7.91
CA PRO A 147 12.94 17.24 9.36
C PRO A 147 11.63 17.98 9.66
N LEU A 148 10.48 17.37 9.39
CA LEU A 148 9.21 18.07 9.58
C LEU A 148 8.94 18.43 11.05
N GLY A 149 9.58 17.72 12.00
CA GLY A 149 9.50 18.05 13.42
C GLY A 149 8.09 17.91 14.00
N TRP A 150 7.30 16.94 13.51
CA TRP A 150 5.97 16.62 14.05
C TRP A 150 5.71 15.11 14.05
N CYS A 151 4.65 14.72 14.77
CA CYS A 151 4.25 13.34 15.04
C CYS A 151 5.29 12.49 15.79
N TYR A 152 6.13 13.07 16.64
CA TYR A 152 7.19 12.32 17.33
C TYR A 152 7.05 12.35 18.86
N HIS A 153 6.03 13.02 19.38
CA HIS A 153 5.78 13.09 20.82
C HIS A 153 4.98 11.89 21.33
N GLY A 154 5.02 11.65 22.64
CA GLY A 154 4.29 10.53 23.25
C GLY A 154 2.80 10.61 22.95
N GLY A 155 2.23 9.51 22.43
CA GLY A 155 0.83 9.40 22.04
C GLY A 155 0.50 9.87 20.62
N ALA A 156 1.49 10.35 19.87
CA ALA A 156 1.34 10.63 18.44
C ALA A 156 1.34 9.33 17.62
N GLU A 157 0.38 9.21 16.70
CA GLU A 157 0.27 8.10 15.75
C GLU A 157 0.20 8.67 14.33
N LEU A 158 1.03 8.15 13.43
CA LEU A 158 1.02 8.52 12.02
C LEU A 158 0.11 7.58 11.24
N HIS A 159 -0.85 8.16 10.52
CA HIS A 159 -1.77 7.46 9.63
C HIS A 159 -1.54 7.92 8.20
N ILE A 160 -1.70 6.98 7.27
CA ILE A 160 -1.57 7.20 5.82
C ILE A 160 -2.93 7.00 5.16
N GLY A 161 -3.28 7.88 4.24
CA GLY A 161 -4.47 7.74 3.40
C GLY A 161 -4.79 9.02 2.62
N ASP A 162 -5.51 8.88 1.51
CA ASP A 162 -6.04 10.00 0.72
C ASP A 162 -7.10 10.79 1.49
N PHE A 163 -6.70 11.91 2.12
CA PHE A 163 -7.59 12.74 2.93
C PHE A 163 -8.19 13.91 2.15
N ASN A 164 -7.61 14.28 1.00
CA ASN A 164 -8.05 15.41 0.18
C ASN A 164 -8.77 14.99 -1.13
N GLY A 165 -8.81 13.71 -1.46
CA GLY A 165 -9.45 13.13 -2.64
C GLY A 165 -8.66 13.28 -3.94
N ASP A 166 -7.35 13.56 -3.87
CA ASP A 166 -6.49 13.73 -5.06
C ASP A 166 -5.89 12.41 -5.58
N ARG A 167 -6.13 11.31 -4.85
CA ARG A 167 -5.65 9.94 -5.08
C ARG A 167 -4.19 9.68 -4.73
N GLY A 168 -3.47 10.66 -4.19
CA GLY A 168 -2.28 10.42 -3.40
C GLY A 168 -2.65 10.14 -1.96
N ASP A 169 -1.87 9.32 -1.29
CA ASP A 169 -1.97 9.12 0.15
C ASP A 169 -1.25 10.23 0.91
N ASP A 170 -1.96 10.86 1.83
CA ASP A 170 -1.46 11.93 2.68
C ASP A 170 -0.96 11.39 4.03
N MET A 171 -0.39 12.27 4.85
CA MET A 171 -0.07 11.95 6.24
C MET A 171 -1.00 12.65 7.22
N LEU A 172 -1.51 11.91 8.20
CA LEU A 172 -2.25 12.46 9.35
C LEU A 172 -1.55 12.09 10.66
N CYS A 173 -1.28 13.09 11.51
CA CYS A 173 -1.00 12.83 12.92
C CYS A 173 -2.29 12.73 13.67
N HIS A 174 -2.40 11.73 14.53
CA HIS A 174 -3.37 11.70 15.59
C HIS A 174 -2.65 11.71 16.93
N ASP A 175 -2.84 12.76 17.72
CA ASP A 175 -2.41 12.76 19.11
C ASP A 175 -3.52 12.16 19.96
N ARG A 176 -3.30 10.94 20.46
CA ARG A 176 -4.28 10.22 21.28
C ARG A 176 -4.46 10.77 22.69
N ASN A 177 -3.49 11.54 23.18
CA ASN A 177 -3.58 12.12 24.52
C ASN A 177 -4.47 13.37 24.51
N THR A 178 -4.43 14.15 23.43
CA THR A 178 -5.16 15.41 23.32
C THR A 178 -6.36 15.35 22.37
N GLY A 179 -6.37 14.38 21.44
CA GLY A 179 -7.36 14.24 20.39
C GLY A 179 -7.14 15.15 19.18
N TYR A 180 -6.06 15.94 19.14
CA TYR A 180 -5.72 16.78 17.99
C TYR A 180 -5.33 15.95 16.77
N LYS A 181 -5.62 16.49 15.57
CA LYS A 181 -5.18 15.95 14.29
C LYS A 181 -4.55 17.04 13.44
N TRP A 182 -3.49 16.67 12.73
CA TRP A 182 -2.82 17.51 11.75
C TRP A 182 -2.61 16.70 10.49
N ILE A 183 -2.82 17.32 9.32
CA ILE A 183 -2.67 16.66 8.02
C ILE A 183 -1.59 17.39 7.24
N TRP A 184 -0.79 16.63 6.50
CA TRP A 184 0.15 17.10 5.49
C TRP A 184 -0.21 16.42 4.18
N TYR A 185 -0.39 17.20 3.13
CA TYR A 185 -0.85 16.70 1.86
C TYR A 185 0.33 16.28 0.99
N ALA A 186 0.22 15.14 0.33
CA ALA A 186 1.20 14.72 -0.64
C ALA A 186 1.13 15.62 -1.89
N SER A 187 2.27 15.83 -2.54
CA SER A 187 2.35 16.43 -3.86
C SER A 187 2.67 15.34 -4.89
N SER A 188 2.34 15.60 -6.16
CA SER A 188 2.67 14.70 -7.26
C SER A 188 4.18 14.48 -7.50
N SER A 189 5.04 15.13 -6.72
CA SER A 189 6.49 14.92 -6.73
C SER A 189 7.00 14.04 -5.59
N GLY A 190 6.13 13.53 -4.71
CA GLY A 190 6.54 12.74 -3.55
C GLY A 190 6.96 13.56 -2.32
N SER A 191 6.72 14.86 -2.33
CA SER A 191 6.96 15.74 -1.19
C SER A 191 5.67 16.06 -0.46
N PHE A 192 5.75 16.52 0.78
CA PHE A 192 4.57 16.88 1.56
C PHE A 192 4.54 18.39 1.86
N ILE A 193 3.34 18.97 1.83
CA ILE A 193 3.06 20.39 2.06
C ILE A 193 1.90 20.62 3.03
#